data_AF-A0A932TVG8-F1
#
_entry.id   AF-A0A932TVG8-F1
#
_cell.length_a   1.000
_cell.length_b   1.000
_cell.length_c   1.000
_cell.angle_alpha   90.00
_cell.angle_beta   90.00
_cell.angle_gamma   90.00
#
_symmetry.space_group_name_H-M   'P 1'
#
loop_
_entity.id
_entity.type
_entity.pdbx_description
1 polymer ?
#
loop_
_entity_poly.entity_id
_entity_poly.type
_entity_poly.pdbx_seq_one_letter_code
_entity_poly.pdbx_strand_id
1 'polypeptide(L)'
;MLTKLIIRNFKRFGEAEIDLGDTVVFIGPNNSGKTTALQSLALWDVGLRRWTEKRRGRPPARQRQGVAINRRDLMAIPVPEASLLWHDLHLRDVRRTPDGKPDTRNVRVDITVEGVTGDKSWRCGLEFDYA
;
A
#
# COMPACT_ATOMS: atom_id res chain seq x y z
N MET A 1 10.49 15.67 4.93
CA MET A 1 11.20 14.46 5.37
C MET A 1 10.19 13.36 5.66
N LEU A 2 10.47 12.11 5.28
CA LEU A 2 9.64 10.96 5.69
C LEU A 2 10.11 10.47 7.06
N THR A 3 9.18 10.15 7.95
CA THR A 3 9.48 9.77 9.34
C THR A 3 9.03 8.35 9.69
N LYS A 4 8.06 7.79 8.97
CA LYS A 4 7.58 6.43 9.23
C LYS A 4 6.96 5.80 7.99
N LEU A 5 7.13 4.49 7.86
CA LEU A 5 6.50 3.65 6.85
C LEU A 5 5.80 2.49 7.57
N ILE A 6 4.49 2.39 7.36
CA ILE A 6 3.64 1.32 7.90
C ILE A 6 3.09 0.54 6.71
N ILE A 7 3.26 -0.78 6.73
CA ILE A 7 2.94 -1.68 5.62
C ILE A 7 2.06 -2.82 6.15
N ARG A 8 0.98 -3.14 5.46
CA ARG A 8 0.15 -4.32 5.75
C ARG A 8 -0.19 -5.09 4.49
N ASN A 9 -0.16 -6.42 4.61
CA ASN A 9 -0.51 -7.40 3.58
C ASN A 9 0.28 -7.27 2.27
N PHE A 10 1.52 -6.78 2.30
CA PHE A 10 2.32 -6.51 1.11
C PHE A 10 3.54 -7.42 0.99
N LYS A 11 3.55 -8.28 -0.04
CA LYS A 11 4.63 -9.22 -0.39
C LYS A 11 5.14 -10.03 0.81
N ARG A 12 6.27 -9.64 1.41
CA ARG A 12 6.90 -10.34 2.54
C ARG A 12 6.35 -9.91 3.89
N PHE A 13 5.60 -8.82 3.95
CA PHE A 13 5.11 -8.24 5.20
C PHE A 13 3.61 -8.48 5.36
N GLY A 14 3.23 -9.28 6.36
CA GLY A 14 1.88 -9.27 6.90
C GLY A 14 1.59 -7.93 7.58
N GLU A 15 2.49 -7.51 8.48
CA GLU A 15 2.55 -6.17 9.04
C GLU A 15 4.02 -5.78 9.30
N ALA A 16 4.37 -4.52 9.01
CA ALA A 16 5.68 -3.96 9.33
C ALA A 16 5.56 -2.47 9.61
N GLU A 17 6.25 -2.00 10.65
CA GLU A 17 6.46 -0.58 10.93
C GLU A 17 7.96 -0.28 10.89
N ILE A 18 8.33 0.74 10.14
CA ILE A 18 9.72 1.12 9.90
C ILE A 18 9.85 2.61 10.16
N ASP A 19 10.66 2.97 11.16
CA ASP A 19 11.02 4.37 11.41
C ASP A 19 11.97 4.86 10.32
N LEU A 20 11.70 6.07 9.83
CA LEU A 20 12.50 6.73 8.82
C LEU A 20 13.10 8.02 9.39
N GLY A 21 14.22 8.44 8.82
CA GLY A 21 14.88 9.70 9.16
C GLY A 21 15.63 10.24 7.94
N ASP A 22 16.58 11.15 8.18
CA ASP A 22 17.38 11.76 7.12
C ASP A 22 18.18 10.74 6.31
N THR A 23 18.68 9.68 6.96
CA THR A 23 19.39 8.59 6.31
C THR A 23 19.02 7.28 6.98
N VAL A 24 18.60 6.30 6.18
CA VAL A 24 18.19 4.97 6.63
C VAL A 24 18.90 3.94 5.78
N VAL A 25 19.50 2.94 6.43
CA VAL A 25 20.19 1.84 5.75
C VAL A 25 19.47 0.53 6.06
N PHE A 26 18.93 -0.12 5.03
CA PHE A 26 18.32 -1.45 5.17
C PHE A 26 19.39 -2.54 5.05
N ILE A 27 19.64 -3.26 6.14
CA ILE A 27 20.64 -4.35 6.20
C ILE A 27 19.94 -5.66 6.59
N GLY A 28 20.39 -6.77 6.02
CA GLY A 28 19.88 -8.11 6.35
C GLY A 28 20.14 -9.13 5.23
N PRO A 29 19.84 -10.41 5.48
CA PRO A 29 20.02 -11.48 4.49
C PRO A 29 19.21 -11.30 3.21
N ASN A 30 19.54 -12.05 2.15
CA ASN A 30 18.70 -12.08 0.95
C ASN A 30 17.27 -12.50 1.32
N ASN A 31 16.29 -11.91 0.64
CA ASN A 31 14.87 -12.17 0.84
C ASN A 31 14.28 -11.70 2.20
N SER A 32 15.03 -10.95 3.02
CA SER A 32 14.56 -10.43 4.32
C SER A 32 13.58 -9.25 4.24
N GLY A 33 13.11 -8.86 3.04
CA GLY A 33 12.17 -7.75 2.86
C GLY A 33 12.78 -6.36 2.61
N LYS A 34 14.11 -6.23 2.49
CA LYS A 34 14.77 -4.93 2.18
C LYS A 34 14.21 -4.27 0.91
N THR A 35 14.19 -5.03 -0.20
CA THR A 35 13.61 -4.57 -1.46
C THR A 35 12.10 -4.36 -1.35
N THR A 36 11.41 -5.17 -0.53
CA THR A 36 9.97 -5.03 -0.28
C THR A 36 9.65 -3.68 0.38
N ALA A 37 10.45 -3.22 1.34
CA ALA A 37 10.25 -1.92 1.98
C ALA A 37 10.40 -0.73 1.01
N LEU A 38 11.36 -0.80 0.08
CA LEU A 38 11.50 0.22 -0.97
C LEU A 38 10.36 0.14 -1.99
N GLN A 39 9.92 -1.07 -2.34
CA GLN A 39 8.82 -1.28 -3.27
C GLN A 39 7.47 -0.83 -2.69
N SER A 40 7.23 -0.90 -1.38
CA SER A 40 6.01 -0.36 -0.79
C SER A 40 5.97 1.17 -0.90
N LEU A 41 7.09 1.86 -0.68
CA LEU A 41 7.17 3.31 -0.93
C LEU A 41 6.91 3.65 -2.40
N ALA A 42 7.44 2.86 -3.34
CA ALA A 42 7.15 3.03 -4.76
C ALA A 42 5.66 2.83 -5.08
N LEU A 43 4.99 1.85 -4.45
CA LEU A 43 3.56 1.60 -4.68
C LEU A 43 2.72 2.76 -4.15
N TRP A 44 3.09 3.25 -2.97
CA TRP A 44 2.47 4.41 -2.35
C TRP A 44 2.62 5.67 -3.22
N ASP A 45 3.81 5.96 -3.75
CA ASP A 45 4.03 7.10 -4.66
C ASP A 45 3.18 6.97 -5.94
N VAL A 46 3.15 5.79 -6.56
CA VAL A 46 2.31 5.53 -7.75
C VAL A 46 0.83 5.76 -7.43
N GLY A 47 0.35 5.21 -6.31
CA GLY A 47 -1.03 5.39 -5.85
C GLY A 47 -1.37 6.86 -5.61
N LEU A 48 -0.47 7.61 -4.95
CA LEU A 48 -0.66 9.03 -4.66
C LEU A 48 -0.72 9.87 -5.94
N ARG A 49 0.17 9.59 -6.90
CA ARG A 49 0.17 10.27 -8.21
C ARG A 49 -1.12 10.00 -8.98
N ARG A 50 -1.51 8.73 -9.11
CA ARG A 50 -2.76 8.34 -9.81
C ARG A 50 -4.00 8.91 -9.14
N TRP A 51 -4.03 8.93 -7.81
CA TRP A 51 -5.11 9.56 -7.06
C TRP A 51 -5.19 11.06 -7.35
N THR A 52 -4.06 11.76 -7.23
CA THR A 52 -3.96 13.19 -7.50
C THR A 52 -4.35 13.55 -8.93
N GLU A 53 -3.83 12.85 -9.94
CA GLU A 53 -4.16 13.08 -11.36
C GLU A 53 -5.67 13.01 -11.62
N LYS A 54 -6.37 12.04 -11.02
CA LYS A 54 -7.79 11.81 -11.28
C LYS A 54 -8.72 12.69 -10.42
N ARG A 55 -8.26 13.13 -9.26
CA ARG A 55 -9.09 13.81 -8.24
C ARG A 55 -8.75 15.27 -8.00
N ARG A 56 -7.59 15.76 -8.43
CA ARG A 56 -7.19 17.17 -8.22
C ARG A 56 -8.21 18.11 -8.86
N GLY A 57 -8.68 19.09 -8.08
CA GLY A 57 -9.67 20.08 -8.53
C GLY A 57 -11.10 19.57 -8.64
N ARG A 58 -11.39 18.32 -8.25
CA ARG A 58 -12.75 17.77 -8.23
C ARG A 58 -13.34 17.83 -6.82
N PRO A 59 -14.67 18.02 -6.69
CA PRO A 59 -15.30 17.96 -5.38
C PRO A 59 -15.10 16.58 -4.72
N PRO A 60 -15.07 16.52 -3.38
CA PRO A 60 -15.03 15.25 -2.67
C PRO A 60 -16.17 14.35 -3.15
N ALA A 61 -15.86 13.12 -3.56
CA ALA A 61 -16.94 12.22 -3.98
C ALA A 61 -17.76 11.77 -2.76
N ARG A 62 -19.08 11.65 -2.96
CA ARG A 62 -20.01 11.09 -1.98
C ARG A 62 -19.69 9.63 -1.62
N GLN A 63 -19.00 8.90 -2.50
CA GLN A 63 -18.51 7.54 -2.27
C GLN A 63 -17.01 7.46 -2.56
N ARG A 64 -16.29 6.63 -1.79
CA ARG A 64 -14.86 6.32 -1.99
C ARG A 64 -14.68 5.45 -3.24
N GLN A 65 -14.81 6.06 -4.41
CA GLN A 65 -14.55 5.38 -5.68
C GLN A 65 -13.03 5.26 -5.89
N GLY A 66 -12.53 4.02 -5.98
CA GLY A 66 -11.13 3.72 -6.24
C GLY A 66 -10.65 4.26 -7.59
N VAL A 67 -9.33 4.45 -7.70
CA VAL A 67 -8.66 4.79 -8.96
C VAL A 67 -7.91 3.56 -9.45
N ALA A 68 -8.22 3.09 -10.66
CA ALA A 68 -7.55 1.95 -11.25
C ALA A 68 -6.06 2.23 -11.47
N ILE A 69 -5.21 1.28 -11.09
CA ILE A 69 -3.77 1.27 -11.34
C ILE A 69 -3.50 0.17 -12.36
N ASN A 70 -2.82 0.53 -13.45
CA ASN A 70 -2.51 -0.41 -14.53
C ASN A 70 -1.13 -1.01 -14.35
N ARG A 71 -0.85 -2.14 -15.00
CA ARG A 71 0.47 -2.79 -14.97
C ARG A 71 1.62 -1.86 -15.39
N ARG A 72 1.38 -0.98 -16.37
CA ARG A 72 2.35 0.04 -16.84
C ARG A 72 2.71 1.08 -15.76
N ASP A 73 1.91 1.18 -14.71
CA ASP A 73 2.14 2.10 -13.59
C ASP A 73 3.06 1.48 -12.54
N LEU A 74 3.21 0.14 -12.57
CA LEU A 74 3.98 -0.67 -11.62
C LEU A 74 5.39 -1.00 -12.14
N MET A 75 5.95 -0.20 -13.05
CA MET A 75 7.27 -0.46 -13.65
C MET A 75 8.39 -0.52 -12.60
N ALA A 76 8.27 0.26 -11.52
CA ALA A 76 9.20 0.24 -10.38
C ALA A 76 9.03 -0.98 -9.46
N ILE A 77 7.97 -1.77 -9.64
CA ILE A 77 7.64 -2.95 -8.86
C ILE A 77 7.34 -4.10 -9.82
N PRO A 78 8.37 -4.63 -10.52
CA PRO A 78 8.17 -5.65 -11.52
C PRO A 78 7.63 -6.91 -10.85
N VAL A 79 6.37 -7.23 -11.19
CA VAL A 79 5.71 -8.49 -10.87
C VAL A 79 5.02 -8.99 -12.13
N PRO A 80 5.03 -10.32 -12.40
CA PRO A 80 4.32 -10.87 -13.54
C PRO A 80 2.80 -10.70 -13.40
N GLU A 81 2.30 -10.79 -12.17
CA GLU A 81 0.88 -10.67 -11.82
C GLU A 81 0.71 -9.77 -10.58
N ALA A 82 -0.38 -8.99 -10.55
CA ALA A 82 -0.64 -8.06 -9.44
C ALA A 82 -0.95 -8.77 -8.12
N SER A 83 -1.46 -10.01 -8.17
CA SER A 83 -1.73 -10.85 -6.99
C SER A 83 -0.48 -11.06 -6.13
N LEU A 84 0.71 -11.09 -6.73
CA LEU A 84 2.00 -11.22 -6.05
C LEU A 84 2.39 -10.01 -5.20
N LEU A 85 1.64 -8.91 -5.27
CA LEU A 85 1.78 -7.80 -4.33
C LEU A 85 1.16 -8.14 -2.97
N TRP A 86 0.20 -9.06 -2.91
CA TRP A 86 -0.44 -9.47 -1.67
C TRP A 86 0.44 -10.47 -0.93
N HIS A 87 0.53 -10.27 0.39
CA HIS A 87 1.20 -11.20 1.27
C HIS A 87 0.58 -12.59 1.14
N ASP A 88 1.42 -13.59 0.92
CA ASP A 88 1.05 -14.99 0.73
C ASP A 88 -0.07 -15.26 -0.30
N LEU A 89 -0.19 -14.39 -1.32
CA LEU A 89 -1.28 -14.45 -2.31
C LEU A 89 -2.68 -14.41 -1.68
N HIS A 90 -2.79 -13.88 -0.45
CA HIS A 90 -4.02 -13.88 0.31
C HIS A 90 -4.90 -12.69 -0.11
N LEU A 91 -5.71 -12.90 -1.15
CA LEU A 91 -6.54 -11.87 -1.77
C LEU A 91 -7.91 -11.68 -1.12
N ARG A 92 -8.44 -12.72 -0.45
CA ARG A 92 -9.80 -12.75 0.07
C ARG A 92 -9.86 -13.49 1.40
N ASP A 93 -10.67 -12.95 2.30
CA ASP A 93 -11.01 -13.55 3.58
C ASP A 93 -12.49 -13.97 3.54
N VAL A 94 -12.79 -15.18 3.99
CA VAL A 94 -14.16 -15.73 3.99
C VAL A 94 -14.58 -15.91 5.43
N ARG A 95 -15.47 -15.03 5.89
CA ARG A 95 -16.03 -15.09 7.25
C ARG A 95 -17.45 -15.62 7.18
N ARG A 96 -17.95 -16.20 8.27
CA ARG A 96 -19.38 -16.52 8.41
C ARG A 96 -20.06 -15.38 9.13
N THR A 97 -21.17 -14.90 8.59
CA THR A 97 -22.05 -13.99 9.33
C THR A 97 -22.67 -14.72 10.52
N PRO A 98 -23.24 -14.00 11.51
CA PRO A 98 -23.98 -14.62 12.61
C PRO A 98 -25.10 -15.57 12.12
N ASP A 99 -25.65 -15.31 10.93
CA ASP A 99 -26.68 -16.12 10.28
C ASP A 99 -26.12 -17.33 9.49
N GLY A 100 -24.83 -17.62 9.60
CA GLY A 100 -24.16 -18.75 8.96
C GLY A 100 -23.85 -18.58 7.46
N LYS A 101 -24.15 -17.42 6.86
CA LYS A 101 -23.87 -17.16 5.43
C LYS A 101 -22.40 -16.80 5.23
N PRO A 102 -21.77 -17.26 4.13
CA PRO A 102 -20.42 -16.82 3.78
C PRO A 102 -20.43 -15.33 3.39
N ASP A 103 -19.54 -14.56 4.02
CA ASP A 103 -19.22 -13.16 3.73
C ASP A 103 -17.76 -13.11 3.26
N THR A 104 -17.58 -13.02 1.95
CA THR A 104 -16.25 -12.94 1.32
C THR A 104 -15.86 -11.48 1.16
N ARG A 105 -14.73 -11.10 1.74
CA ARG A 105 -14.19 -9.74 1.64
C ARG A 105 -12.82 -9.75 1.00
N ASN A 106 -12.54 -8.75 0.18
CA ASN A 106 -11.20 -8.54 -0.35
C ASN A 106 -10.26 -8.13 0.80
N VAL A 107 -9.09 -8.77 0.83
CA VAL A 107 -7.97 -8.35 1.65
C VAL A 107 -7.29 -7.22 0.93
N ARG A 108 -6.98 -6.14 1.63
CA ARG A 108 -6.39 -4.94 1.04
C ARG A 108 -4.94 -4.82 1.48
N VAL A 109 -4.10 -4.34 0.56
CA VAL A 109 -2.77 -3.80 0.90
C VAL A 109 -2.99 -2.40 1.47
N ASP A 110 -2.39 -2.12 2.62
CA ASP A 110 -2.37 -0.78 3.22
C ASP A 110 -0.92 -0.33 3.32
N ILE A 111 -0.64 0.85 2.76
CA ILE A 111 0.65 1.51 2.92
C ILE A 111 0.39 2.91 3.41
N THR A 112 0.91 3.19 4.60
CA THR A 112 0.83 4.49 5.23
C THR A 112 2.23 5.07 5.41
N VAL A 113 2.39 6.31 4.96
CA VAL A 113 3.63 7.07 5.11
C VAL A 113 3.36 8.29 5.99
N GLU A 114 4.25 8.51 6.94
CA GLU A 114 4.27 9.72 7.77
C GLU A 114 5.48 10.57 7.42
N GLY A 115 5.35 11.88 7.60
CA GLY A 115 6.45 12.81 7.36
C GLY A 115 6.19 14.20 7.91
N VAL A 116 7.17 15.06 7.73
CA VAL A 116 7.15 16.47 8.13
C VAL A 116 7.51 17.34 6.93
N THR A 117 6.71 18.39 6.69
CA THR A 117 6.97 19.41 5.66
C THR A 117 6.67 20.80 6.24
N GLY A 118 7.67 21.68 6.27
CA GLY A 118 7.53 23.03 6.84
C GLY A 118 7.02 23.01 8.29
N ASP A 119 7.66 22.19 9.14
CA ASP A 119 7.32 21.96 10.55
C ASP A 119 5.91 21.41 10.83
N LYS A 120 5.20 20.98 9.79
CA LYS A 120 3.89 20.33 9.91
C LYS A 120 4.00 18.85 9.65
N SER A 121 3.67 18.06 10.66
CA SER A 121 3.53 16.61 10.55
C SER A 121 2.32 16.25 9.72
N TRP A 122 2.46 15.19 8.92
CA TRP A 122 1.40 14.66 8.09
C TRP A 122 1.47 13.13 8.06
N ARG A 123 0.31 12.52 7.76
CA ARG A 123 0.14 11.09 7.58
C ARG A 123 -0.72 10.86 6.35
N CYS A 124 -0.30 9.97 5.47
CA CYS A 124 -1.01 9.67 4.23
C CYS A 124 -1.03 8.15 4.02
N GLY A 125 -2.22 7.57 4.20
CA GLY A 125 -2.50 6.15 3.93
C GLY A 125 -3.15 5.95 2.58
N LEU A 126 -2.73 4.89 1.87
CA LEU A 126 -3.37 4.42 0.65
C LEU A 126 -3.71 2.93 0.79
N GLU A 127 -4.94 2.61 0.43
CA GLU A 127 -5.46 1.25 0.39
C GLU A 127 -5.53 0.79 -1.07
N PHE A 128 -5.04 -0.41 -1.35
CA PHE A 128 -5.07 -1.03 -2.67
C PHE A 128 -5.92 -2.30 -2.59
N ASP A 129 -6.86 -2.39 -3.52
CA ASP A 129 -7.80 -3.51 -3.63
C ASP A 129 -7.52 -4.30 -4.91
N TYR A 130 -7.69 -5.62 -4.84
CA TYR A 130 -7.52 -6.51 -5.99
C TYR A 130 -8.85 -6.65 -6.75
N ALA A 131 -8.85 -6.16 -7.99
CA ALA A 131 -10.01 -6.17 -8.89
C ALA A 131 -10.16 -7.49 -9.66
#